data_AF-A0A9P1FQ74-F1
#
_entry.id   AF-A0A9P1FQ74-F1
#
_cell.length_a   1.000
_cell.length_b   1.000
_cell.length_c   1.000
_cell.angle_alpha   90.00
_cell.angle_beta   90.00
_cell.angle_gamma   90.00
#
_symmetry.space_group_name_H-M   'P 1'
#
loop_
_entity.id
_entity.type
_entity.pdbx_description
1 polymer ?
#
loop_
_entity_poly.entity_id
_entity_poly.type
_entity_poly.pdbx_seq_one_letter_code
_entity_poly.pdbx_strand_id
1 'polypeptide(L)'
;KLRPADGSRLLVEFKEKFPDERERETNRLPGTKKEPHENARQTAERILREMMNMDPSMVTFDFSNVERQEEETDSPSFPGVTTVYRKELVECKVTTSEQALQEKVGLPGMTQWYATDPQGNTKFFTWLTDGEAEAKKVKLKVHGSHISTLVRAPIGLDEEALREYLKTNGIDVTQFGQNGTKSLKEFSSELIKGETRLLQVASGEILVITEVVMMILTNKENKETLVQTGQVWPDGKSSTQPRIPGAKRRPDENQFLCARRILKRQLEIDENAVRISTDVGYLEEDRGSKSYPGLKTVYRKRVIKGEIMPGA
;
A
#
# COMPACT_ATOMS: atom_id res chain seq x y z
N LYS A 1 3.99 4.62 -18.10
CA LYS A 1 4.49 5.20 -19.36
C LYS A 1 5.21 4.10 -20.12
N LEU A 2 4.49 3.39 -20.99
CA LEU A 2 5.05 2.27 -21.73
C LEU A 2 5.63 2.77 -23.05
N ARG A 3 6.87 2.41 -23.32
CA ARG A 3 7.61 2.79 -24.54
C ARG A 3 8.13 1.53 -25.27
N PRO A 4 8.37 1.58 -26.59
CA PRO A 4 9.23 0.60 -27.26
C PRO A 4 10.66 0.61 -26.69
N ALA A 5 11.46 -0.40 -27.03
CA ALA A 5 12.83 -0.55 -26.56
C ALA A 5 13.71 0.70 -26.84
N ASP A 6 13.50 1.33 -27.99
CA ASP A 6 14.23 2.54 -28.43
C ASP A 6 13.78 3.82 -27.70
N GLY A 7 12.67 3.77 -26.94
CA GLY A 7 12.12 4.92 -26.21
C GLY A 7 11.49 6.01 -27.10
N SER A 8 11.41 5.81 -28.42
CA SER A 8 11.04 6.84 -29.40
C SER A 8 9.61 7.36 -29.25
N ARG A 9 8.72 6.51 -28.74
CA ARG A 9 7.29 6.78 -28.60
C ARG A 9 6.77 6.34 -27.23
N LEU A 10 5.53 6.68 -26.97
CA LEU A 10 4.78 6.42 -25.76
C LEU A 10 3.43 5.82 -26.15
N LEU A 11 3.04 4.76 -25.47
CA LEU A 11 1.73 4.16 -25.65
C LEU A 11 0.65 5.02 -24.99
N VAL A 12 -0.40 5.33 -25.74
CA VAL A 12 -1.56 6.10 -25.30
C VAL A 12 -2.84 5.31 -25.59
N GLU A 13 -3.70 5.21 -24.59
CA GLU A 13 -5.10 4.82 -24.78
C GLU A 13 -5.84 6.03 -25.36
N PHE A 14 -6.29 5.95 -26.61
CA PHE A 14 -6.93 7.08 -27.29
C PHE A 14 -8.45 6.96 -27.36
N LYS A 15 -8.99 5.74 -27.23
CA LYS A 15 -10.43 5.47 -27.33
C LYS A 15 -10.82 4.28 -26.46
N GLU A 16 -12.06 4.29 -25.98
CA GLU A 16 -12.68 3.19 -25.24
C GLU A 16 -14.12 2.98 -25.73
N LYS A 17 -14.50 1.72 -25.89
CA LYS A 17 -15.83 1.25 -26.25
C LYS A 17 -16.37 0.34 -25.14
N PHE A 18 -17.56 0.63 -24.66
CA PHE A 18 -18.24 -0.11 -23.59
C PHE A 18 -19.00 -1.32 -24.15
N PRO A 19 -19.37 -2.32 -23.31
CA PRO A 19 -20.20 -3.47 -23.72
C PRO A 19 -21.55 -3.08 -24.33
N ASP A 20 -22.05 -1.88 -24.04
CA ASP A 20 -23.30 -1.34 -24.59
C ASP A 20 -23.10 -0.50 -25.85
N GLU A 21 -21.97 -0.68 -26.53
CA GLU A 21 -21.57 -0.01 -27.77
C GLU A 21 -21.27 1.50 -27.66
N ARG A 22 -21.46 2.13 -26.49
CA ARG A 22 -21.07 3.53 -26.29
C ARG A 22 -19.55 3.67 -26.45
N GLU A 23 -19.12 4.80 -27.00
CA GLU A 23 -17.71 5.12 -27.19
C GLU A 23 -17.33 6.45 -26.54
N ARG A 24 -16.08 6.55 -26.11
CA ARG A 24 -15.48 7.82 -25.68
C ARG A 24 -14.03 7.93 -26.14
N GLU A 25 -13.63 9.15 -26.48
CA GLU A 25 -12.22 9.49 -26.63
C GLU A 25 -11.61 9.68 -25.23
N THR A 26 -10.42 9.13 -24.97
CA THR A 26 -9.80 9.16 -23.63
C THR A 26 -8.47 9.90 -23.60
N ASN A 27 -7.60 9.72 -24.61
CA ASN A 27 -6.26 10.32 -24.73
C ASN A 27 -5.51 10.37 -23.39
N ARG A 28 -5.22 9.19 -22.82
CA ARG A 28 -4.55 9.04 -21.53
C ARG A 28 -3.50 7.94 -21.54
N LEU A 29 -2.60 8.00 -20.57
CA LEU A 29 -1.74 6.87 -20.25
C LEU A 29 -2.60 5.69 -19.76
N PRO A 30 -2.30 4.44 -20.17
CA PRO A 30 -2.93 3.26 -19.58
C PRO A 30 -2.74 3.24 -18.06
N GLY A 31 -3.83 3.05 -17.32
CA GLY A 31 -3.83 3.17 -15.87
C GLY A 31 -5.14 2.74 -15.24
N THR A 32 -5.07 2.21 -14.01
CA THR A 32 -6.24 1.77 -13.24
C THR A 32 -6.09 2.13 -11.76
N LYS A 33 -7.15 1.93 -10.97
CA LYS A 33 -7.09 2.09 -9.51
C LYS A 33 -6.23 0.97 -8.92
N LYS A 34 -5.35 1.35 -8.01
CA LYS A 34 -4.52 0.40 -7.24
C LYS A 34 -5.36 -0.26 -6.16
N GLU A 35 -5.40 -1.58 -6.15
CA GLU A 35 -6.12 -2.31 -5.11
C GLU A 35 -5.38 -2.23 -3.76
N PRO A 36 -6.08 -2.37 -2.62
CA PRO A 36 -5.47 -2.19 -1.29
C PRO A 36 -4.20 -3.02 -1.05
N HIS A 37 -4.15 -4.24 -1.61
CA HIS A 37 -3.06 -5.19 -1.45
C HIS A 37 -1.92 -5.00 -2.46
N GLU A 38 -2.13 -4.26 -3.55
CA GLU A 38 -1.18 -4.17 -4.66
C GLU A 38 -0.15 -3.06 -4.48
N ASN A 39 1.14 -3.38 -4.63
CA ASN A 39 2.15 -2.36 -4.91
C ASN A 39 2.05 -1.82 -6.36
N ALA A 40 2.89 -0.85 -6.71
CA ALA A 40 2.89 -0.26 -8.06
C ALA A 40 3.21 -1.33 -9.12
N ARG A 41 4.11 -2.28 -8.82
CA ARG A 41 4.43 -3.41 -9.69
C ARG A 41 3.23 -4.29 -10.00
N GLN A 42 2.55 -4.80 -8.98
CA GLN A 42 1.37 -5.66 -9.13
C GLN A 42 0.27 -4.94 -9.93
N THR A 43 0.07 -3.64 -9.67
CA THR A 43 -0.89 -2.83 -10.42
C THR A 43 -0.49 -2.72 -11.90
N ALA A 44 0.79 -2.44 -12.18
CA ALA A 44 1.28 -2.30 -13.55
C ALA A 44 1.23 -3.64 -14.33
N GLU A 45 1.59 -4.75 -13.68
CA GLU A 45 1.43 -6.10 -14.23
C GLU A 45 -0.04 -6.42 -14.53
N ARG A 46 -0.96 -6.03 -13.63
CA ARG A 46 -2.40 -6.21 -13.85
C ARG A 46 -2.92 -5.36 -14.99
N ILE A 47 -2.46 -4.12 -15.15
CA ILE A 47 -2.78 -3.29 -16.33
C ILE A 47 -2.36 -4.04 -17.61
N LEU A 48 -1.13 -4.55 -17.67
CA LEU A 48 -0.68 -5.29 -18.85
C LEU A 48 -1.57 -6.52 -19.13
N ARG A 49 -1.87 -7.33 -18.11
CA ARG A 49 -2.65 -8.56 -18.28
C ARG A 49 -4.11 -8.30 -18.61
N GLU A 50 -4.79 -7.51 -17.79
CA GLU A 50 -6.24 -7.35 -17.84
C GLU A 50 -6.67 -6.26 -18.82
N MET A 51 -5.99 -5.12 -18.85
CA MET A 51 -6.39 -4.01 -19.71
C MET A 51 -5.89 -4.16 -21.14
N MET A 52 -4.71 -4.75 -21.29
CA MET A 52 -3.92 -4.70 -22.52
C MET A 52 -3.70 -6.08 -23.14
N ASN A 53 -4.09 -7.16 -22.46
CA ASN A 53 -3.84 -8.54 -22.91
C ASN A 53 -2.37 -8.79 -23.33
N MET A 54 -1.44 -8.15 -22.61
CA MET A 54 0.00 -8.27 -22.77
C MET A 54 0.57 -9.12 -21.64
N ASP A 55 1.52 -10.00 -21.98
CA ASP A 55 2.31 -10.68 -20.96
C ASP A 55 3.30 -9.69 -20.33
N PRO A 56 3.29 -9.47 -19.00
CA PRO A 56 4.28 -8.65 -18.31
C PRO A 56 5.74 -9.07 -18.54
N SER A 57 6.00 -10.32 -18.92
CA SER A 57 7.35 -10.77 -19.30
C SER A 57 7.93 -10.02 -20.50
N MET A 58 7.07 -9.41 -21.33
CA MET A 58 7.47 -8.59 -22.46
C MET A 58 8.01 -7.20 -22.06
N VAL A 59 7.84 -6.81 -20.79
CA VAL A 59 8.03 -5.43 -20.34
C VAL A 59 9.02 -5.38 -19.17
N THR A 60 10.05 -4.55 -19.32
CA THR A 60 10.91 -4.14 -18.21
C THR A 60 10.32 -2.89 -17.56
N PHE A 61 10.21 -2.90 -16.24
CA PHE A 61 9.70 -1.77 -15.44
C PHE A 61 10.85 -1.08 -14.70
N ASP A 62 10.81 0.25 -14.63
CA ASP A 62 11.66 1.05 -13.76
C ASP A 62 10.86 1.52 -12.52
N PHE A 63 11.10 0.84 -11.39
CA PHE A 63 10.55 1.23 -10.08
C PHE A 63 11.51 2.09 -9.25
N SER A 64 12.73 2.34 -9.73
CA SER A 64 13.69 3.20 -9.03
C SER A 64 13.26 4.67 -9.06
N ASN A 65 12.53 5.07 -10.10
CA ASN A 65 12.07 6.45 -10.34
C ASN A 65 10.54 6.54 -10.53
N VAL A 66 9.76 5.99 -9.61
CA VAL A 66 8.28 6.15 -9.65
C VAL A 66 7.89 7.59 -9.34
N GLU A 67 7.39 8.31 -10.35
CA GLU A 67 6.79 9.64 -10.19
C GLU A 67 5.47 9.51 -9.41
N ARG A 68 5.32 10.24 -8.30
CA ARG A 68 4.11 10.22 -7.47
C ARG A 68 3.53 11.61 -7.32
N GLN A 69 2.22 11.71 -7.44
CA GLN A 69 1.55 13.02 -7.34
C GLN A 69 0.11 12.95 -6.93
N GLU A 70 -0.40 14.09 -6.47
CA GLU A 70 -1.75 14.30 -6.02
C GLU A 70 -2.42 15.34 -6.92
N GLU A 71 -3.64 15.04 -7.36
CA GLU A 71 -4.46 15.92 -8.17
C GLU A 71 -5.81 16.11 -7.48
N GLU A 72 -6.09 17.34 -7.06
CA GLU A 72 -7.37 17.73 -6.50
C GLU A 72 -8.36 18.10 -7.60
N THR A 73 -9.58 17.58 -7.53
CA THR A 73 -10.62 17.84 -8.52
C THR A 73 -12.02 17.58 -7.96
N ASP A 74 -13.01 18.29 -8.49
CA ASP A 74 -14.42 17.98 -8.29
C ASP A 74 -14.79 16.79 -9.17
N SER A 75 -14.74 15.59 -8.59
CA SER A 75 -15.02 14.37 -9.34
C SER A 75 -16.53 14.27 -9.61
N PRO A 76 -16.95 14.06 -10.87
CA PRO A 76 -18.36 13.76 -11.18
C PRO A 76 -18.86 12.50 -10.47
N SER A 77 -17.95 11.58 -10.12
CA SER A 77 -18.26 10.36 -9.37
C SER A 77 -18.51 10.61 -7.88
N PHE A 78 -18.08 11.76 -7.36
CA PHE A 78 -18.24 12.16 -5.95
C PHE A 78 -18.74 13.60 -5.85
N PRO A 79 -19.99 13.89 -6.26
CA PRO A 79 -20.52 15.25 -6.30
C PRO A 79 -20.48 15.93 -4.93
N GLY A 80 -19.99 17.18 -4.89
CA GLY A 80 -19.90 17.98 -3.67
C GLY A 80 -18.76 17.60 -2.72
N VAL A 81 -17.87 16.69 -3.14
CA VAL A 81 -16.71 16.25 -2.35
C VAL A 81 -15.43 16.50 -3.12
N THR A 82 -14.55 17.33 -2.55
CA THR A 82 -13.19 17.50 -3.03
C THR A 82 -12.48 16.15 -3.11
N THR A 83 -12.14 15.73 -4.33
CA THR A 83 -11.52 14.43 -4.57
C THR A 83 -10.05 14.60 -4.85
N VAL A 84 -9.21 13.88 -4.12
CA VAL A 84 -7.76 13.84 -4.34
C VAL A 84 -7.37 12.52 -5.00
N TYR A 85 -6.89 12.57 -6.24
CA TYR A 85 -6.33 11.44 -6.96
C TYR A 85 -4.84 11.35 -6.71
N ARG A 86 -4.39 10.24 -6.13
CA ARG A 86 -2.95 9.92 -5.99
C ARG A 86 -2.53 9.03 -7.16
N LYS A 87 -1.66 9.55 -8.01
CA LYS A 87 -1.17 8.88 -9.22
C LYS A 87 0.28 8.45 -9.02
N GLU A 88 0.59 7.24 -9.48
CA GLU A 88 1.94 6.72 -9.59
C GLU A 88 2.23 6.44 -11.07
N LEU A 89 3.24 7.10 -11.62
CA LEU A 89 3.68 6.94 -13.01
C LEU A 89 4.95 6.10 -13.01
N VAL A 90 4.84 4.90 -13.58
CA VAL A 90 5.95 3.96 -13.73
C VAL A 90 6.44 4.02 -15.17
N GLU A 91 7.75 4.18 -15.38
CA GLU A 91 8.37 4.06 -16.71
C GLU A 91 8.54 2.58 -17.07
N CYS A 92 8.16 2.22 -18.29
CA CYS A 92 8.18 0.83 -18.75
C CYS A 92 8.69 0.77 -20.20
N LYS A 93 9.43 -0.29 -20.54
CA LYS A 93 9.89 -0.56 -21.91
C LYS A 93 9.46 -1.95 -22.36
N VAL A 94 8.95 -2.08 -23.59
CA VAL A 94 8.80 -3.37 -24.25
C VAL A 94 10.19 -3.87 -24.64
N THR A 95 10.59 -5.02 -24.10
CA THR A 95 11.95 -5.57 -24.23
C THR A 95 11.98 -7.00 -24.77
N THR A 96 10.82 -7.63 -25.04
CA THR A 96 10.78 -8.94 -25.70
C THR A 96 11.44 -8.91 -27.07
N SER A 97 12.20 -9.95 -27.41
CA SER A 97 12.76 -10.18 -28.74
C SER A 97 11.79 -10.94 -29.67
N GLU A 98 10.66 -11.42 -29.17
CA GLU A 98 9.70 -12.20 -29.95
C GLU A 98 8.87 -11.29 -30.87
N GLN A 99 9.14 -11.37 -32.17
CA GLN A 99 8.47 -10.57 -33.20
C GLN A 99 6.94 -10.70 -33.15
N ALA A 100 6.42 -11.92 -32.99
CA ALA A 100 4.98 -12.15 -32.92
C ALA A 100 4.31 -11.45 -31.72
N LEU A 101 5.02 -11.28 -30.60
CA LEU A 101 4.52 -10.54 -29.44
C LEU A 101 4.63 -9.03 -29.66
N GLN A 102 5.67 -8.57 -30.35
CA GLN A 102 5.80 -7.17 -30.75
C GLN A 102 4.66 -6.75 -31.71
N GLU A 103 4.36 -7.57 -32.72
CA GLU A 103 3.31 -7.28 -33.72
C GLU A 103 1.92 -7.16 -33.08
N LYS A 104 1.63 -7.96 -32.04
CA LYS A 104 0.37 -7.86 -31.28
C LYS A 104 0.14 -6.50 -30.63
N VAL A 105 1.21 -5.80 -30.29
CA VAL A 105 1.17 -4.48 -29.64
C VAL A 105 1.53 -3.36 -30.61
N GLY A 106 1.47 -3.66 -31.91
CA GLY A 106 1.70 -2.72 -33.00
C GLY A 106 3.17 -2.36 -33.23
N LEU A 107 4.12 -3.16 -32.74
CA LEU A 107 5.55 -2.97 -32.98
C LEU A 107 6.06 -3.92 -34.09
N PRO A 108 7.10 -3.53 -34.86
CA PRO A 108 7.77 -2.24 -34.85
C PRO A 108 7.06 -1.14 -35.65
N GLY A 109 5.96 -1.46 -36.35
CA GLY A 109 5.26 -0.56 -37.28
C GLY A 109 4.54 0.63 -36.63
N MET A 110 4.50 0.72 -35.30
CA MET A 110 3.75 1.70 -34.52
C MET A 110 2.25 1.73 -34.86
N THR A 111 1.69 0.57 -35.24
CA THR A 111 0.30 0.45 -35.64
C THR A 111 -0.65 0.49 -34.45
N GLN A 112 -1.88 0.93 -34.70
CA GLN A 112 -2.94 0.90 -33.69
C GLN A 112 -3.36 -0.53 -33.40
N TRP A 113 -3.76 -0.78 -32.17
CA TRP A 113 -4.28 -2.07 -31.73
C TRP A 113 -5.31 -1.87 -30.62
N TYR A 114 -6.02 -2.93 -30.25
CA TYR A 114 -7.02 -2.89 -29.19
C TYR A 114 -6.97 -4.14 -28.31
N ALA A 115 -7.48 -4.02 -27.10
CA ALA A 115 -7.73 -5.14 -26.19
C ALA A 115 -9.08 -4.98 -25.50
N THR A 116 -9.68 -6.10 -25.12
CA THR A 116 -10.93 -6.11 -24.35
C THR A 116 -10.62 -6.57 -22.93
N ASP A 117 -11.01 -5.75 -21.95
CA ASP A 117 -10.78 -6.02 -20.53
C ASP A 117 -11.79 -7.06 -19.96
N PRO A 118 -11.58 -7.59 -18.74
CA PRO A 118 -12.49 -8.58 -18.14
C PRO A 118 -13.92 -8.06 -17.89
N GLN A 119 -14.14 -6.74 -17.94
CA GLN A 119 -15.46 -6.13 -17.83
C GLN A 119 -16.14 -5.98 -19.21
N GLY A 120 -15.45 -6.36 -20.28
CA GLY A 120 -15.95 -6.28 -21.65
C GLY A 120 -15.73 -4.93 -22.33
N ASN A 121 -14.98 -4.00 -21.74
CA ASN A 121 -14.66 -2.74 -22.42
C ASN A 121 -13.50 -2.96 -23.39
N THR A 122 -13.67 -2.52 -24.64
CA THR A 122 -12.61 -2.52 -25.64
C THR A 122 -11.85 -1.20 -25.60
N LYS A 123 -10.54 -1.24 -25.36
CA LYS A 123 -9.65 -0.08 -25.31
C LYS A 123 -8.73 -0.10 -26.53
N PHE A 124 -8.53 1.07 -27.13
CA PHE A 124 -7.74 1.25 -28.33
C PHE A 124 -6.48 2.05 -28.01
N PHE A 125 -5.35 1.55 -28.51
CA PHE A 125 -4.03 2.05 -28.20
C PHE A 125 -3.30 2.51 -29.46
N THR A 126 -2.48 3.55 -29.29
CA THR A 126 -1.64 4.11 -30.35
C THR A 126 -0.30 4.56 -29.78
N TRP A 127 0.73 4.56 -30.62
CA TRP A 127 2.07 5.01 -30.26
C TRP A 127 2.27 6.46 -30.71
N LEU A 128 2.55 7.36 -29.77
CA LEU A 128 2.77 8.79 -30.02
C LEU A 128 4.14 9.22 -29.53
N THR A 129 4.76 10.17 -30.21
CA THR A 129 5.85 10.94 -29.61
C THR A 129 5.33 11.76 -28.42
N ASP A 130 6.23 12.21 -27.55
CA ASP A 130 5.83 13.02 -26.39
C ASP A 130 5.11 14.30 -26.82
N GLY A 131 5.59 14.98 -27.88
CA GLY A 131 4.94 16.17 -28.43
C GLY A 131 3.55 15.90 -29.02
N GLU A 132 3.34 14.77 -29.71
CA GLU A 132 2.02 14.36 -30.20
C GLU A 132 1.06 14.06 -29.05
N ALA A 133 1.54 13.41 -27.98
CA ALA A 133 0.75 13.11 -26.80
C ALA A 133 0.36 14.39 -26.04
N GLU A 134 1.30 15.33 -25.86
CA GLU A 134 1.03 16.64 -25.26
C GLU A 134 0.05 17.48 -26.09
N ALA A 135 0.16 17.45 -27.42
CA ALA A 135 -0.80 18.11 -28.32
C ALA A 135 -2.22 17.53 -28.17
N LYS A 136 -2.34 16.24 -27.84
CA LYS A 136 -3.59 15.56 -27.47
C LYS A 136 -3.98 15.72 -25.99
N LYS A 137 -3.27 16.57 -25.24
CA LYS A 137 -3.48 16.85 -23.81
C LYS A 137 -3.32 15.61 -22.91
N VAL A 138 -2.54 14.61 -23.35
CA VAL A 138 -2.17 13.48 -22.51
C VAL A 138 -1.28 13.99 -21.38
N LYS A 139 -1.65 13.73 -20.13
CA LYS A 139 -0.85 14.14 -18.96
C LYS A 139 0.39 13.25 -18.82
N LEU A 140 1.50 13.69 -19.42
CA LEU A 140 2.80 12.99 -19.36
C LEU A 140 3.55 13.24 -18.05
N LYS A 141 3.40 14.44 -17.52
CA LYS A 141 3.79 14.81 -16.16
C LYS A 141 2.52 15.24 -15.47
N VAL A 142 2.44 14.96 -14.19
CA VAL A 142 1.38 15.56 -13.37
C VAL A 142 2.02 16.82 -12.74
N HIS A 143 1.21 17.86 -12.51
CA HIS A 143 1.60 19.04 -11.73
C HIS A 143 0.60 19.12 -10.57
N GLY A 144 1.07 19.35 -9.35
CA GLY A 144 0.27 19.05 -8.15
C GLY A 144 0.97 19.54 -6.89
N SER A 145 0.17 20.06 -5.98
CA SER A 145 0.56 20.49 -4.64
C SER A 145 0.76 19.29 -3.72
N HIS A 146 1.61 19.44 -2.70
CA HIS A 146 1.70 18.46 -1.61
C HIS A 146 0.47 18.61 -0.71
N ILE A 147 -0.48 17.68 -0.76
CA ILE A 147 -1.57 17.64 0.22
C ILE A 147 -1.08 16.79 1.40
N SER A 148 -0.94 17.42 2.56
CA SER A 148 -0.54 16.70 3.77
C SER A 148 -1.69 15.83 4.26
N THR A 149 -1.66 14.53 3.93
CA THR A 149 -2.58 13.54 4.48
C THR A 149 -2.26 13.17 5.95
N LEU A 150 -1.39 13.94 6.62
CA LEU A 150 -0.78 13.57 7.90
C LEU A 150 -1.37 14.30 9.12
N VAL A 151 -2.52 14.96 9.00
CA VAL A 151 -3.24 15.41 10.20
C VAL A 151 -3.97 14.21 10.77
N ARG A 152 -3.32 13.50 11.69
CA ARG A 152 -4.01 12.49 12.51
C ARG A 152 -5.01 13.24 13.38
N ALA A 153 -6.29 12.98 13.20
CA ALA A 153 -7.26 13.33 14.22
C ALA A 153 -6.84 12.61 15.50
N PRO A 154 -6.65 13.29 16.64
CA PRO A 154 -6.40 12.60 17.90
C PRO A 154 -7.67 11.80 18.26
N ILE A 155 -7.58 10.46 18.24
CA ILE A 155 -8.71 9.54 18.50
C ILE A 155 -8.59 8.94 19.92
N GLY A 156 -7.68 9.45 20.75
CA GLY A 156 -7.34 8.87 22.06
C GLY A 156 -7.36 9.89 23.19
N LEU A 157 -7.04 9.41 24.39
CA LEU A 157 -6.92 10.22 25.60
C LEU A 157 -5.50 10.77 25.72
N ASP A 158 -5.37 12.06 26.02
CA ASP A 158 -4.10 12.61 26.50
C ASP A 158 -3.72 12.03 27.88
N GLU A 159 -2.52 12.36 28.37
CA GLU A 159 -1.97 11.72 29.58
C GLU A 159 -2.82 12.00 30.82
N GLU A 160 -3.39 13.20 30.95
CA GLU A 160 -4.20 13.60 32.10
C GLU A 160 -5.59 12.96 32.05
N ALA A 161 -6.25 13.02 30.89
CA ALA A 161 -7.54 12.36 30.66
C ALA A 161 -7.42 10.84 30.82
N LEU A 162 -6.33 10.23 30.34
CA LEU A 162 -6.06 8.81 30.52
C LEU A 162 -5.90 8.45 31.99
N ARG A 163 -5.15 9.25 32.75
CA ARG A 163 -4.94 9.02 34.19
C ARG A 163 -6.27 9.02 34.94
N GLU A 164 -7.12 10.01 34.67
CA GLU A 164 -8.42 10.12 35.34
C GLU A 164 -9.37 8.98 34.94
N TYR A 165 -9.40 8.65 33.65
CA TYR A 165 -10.17 7.52 33.14
C TYR A 165 -9.78 6.20 33.81
N LEU A 166 -8.48 5.90 33.92
CA LEU A 166 -8.00 4.68 34.56
C LEU A 166 -8.32 4.64 36.05
N LYS A 167 -8.13 5.75 36.79
CA LYS A 167 -8.48 5.85 38.21
C LYS A 167 -9.97 5.64 38.46
N THR A 168 -10.82 6.29 37.67
CA THR A 168 -12.29 6.18 37.76
C THR A 168 -12.76 4.74 37.61
N ASN A 169 -12.02 3.93 36.84
CA ASN A 169 -12.31 2.53 36.61
C ASN A 169 -11.48 1.57 37.50
N GLY A 170 -10.93 2.08 38.61
CA GLY A 170 -10.28 1.25 39.63
C GLY A 170 -8.90 0.72 39.24
N ILE A 171 -8.24 1.29 38.23
CA ILE A 171 -6.89 0.89 37.81
C ILE A 171 -5.84 1.71 38.58
N ASP A 172 -4.91 1.02 39.23
CA ASP A 172 -3.78 1.65 39.93
C ASP A 172 -2.77 2.22 38.93
N VAL A 173 -2.90 3.51 38.66
CA VAL A 173 -2.03 4.27 37.76
C VAL A 173 -0.58 4.37 38.25
N THR A 174 -0.30 4.11 39.53
CA THR A 174 1.07 4.21 40.07
C THR A 174 1.99 3.11 39.55
N GLN A 175 1.42 2.00 39.06
CA GLN A 175 2.17 0.87 38.48
C GLN A 175 2.80 1.19 37.12
N PHE A 176 2.30 2.21 36.40
CA PHE A 176 2.81 2.59 35.09
C PHE A 176 4.20 3.24 35.19
N GLY A 177 5.10 2.85 34.30
CA GLY A 177 6.50 3.30 34.29
C GLY A 177 7.41 2.56 35.27
N GLN A 178 6.88 1.58 36.02
CA GLN A 178 7.65 0.74 36.93
C GLN A 178 7.92 -0.64 36.32
N ASN A 179 8.99 -1.32 36.75
CA ASN A 179 9.25 -2.74 36.45
C ASN A 179 9.14 -3.15 34.96
N GLY A 180 9.52 -2.26 34.04
CA GLY A 180 9.45 -2.50 32.60
C GLY A 180 8.05 -2.39 31.99
N THR A 181 7.07 -1.87 32.73
CA THR A 181 5.77 -1.44 32.18
C THR A 181 5.92 -0.13 31.39
N LYS A 182 4.94 0.18 30.55
CA LYS A 182 4.89 1.48 29.88
C LYS A 182 4.54 2.57 30.89
N SER A 183 5.08 3.76 30.69
CA SER A 183 4.59 4.99 31.32
C SER A 183 3.19 5.37 30.80
N LEU A 184 2.46 6.18 31.57
CA LEU A 184 1.18 6.75 31.10
C LEU A 184 1.37 7.62 29.85
N LYS A 185 2.48 8.36 29.76
CA LYS A 185 2.84 9.14 28.58
C LYS A 185 2.96 8.27 27.33
N GLU A 186 3.65 7.13 27.43
CA GLU A 186 3.76 6.17 26.32
C GLU A 186 2.41 5.56 25.96
N PHE A 187 1.58 5.22 26.96
CA PHE A 187 0.27 4.65 26.72
C PHE A 187 -0.68 5.65 26.04
N SER A 188 -0.75 6.88 26.54
CA SER A 188 -1.49 7.97 25.90
C SER A 188 -0.98 8.22 24.47
N SER A 189 0.33 8.20 24.26
CA SER A 189 0.91 8.33 22.91
C SER A 189 0.43 7.23 21.97
N GLU A 190 0.26 5.99 22.44
CA GLU A 190 -0.28 4.90 21.63
C GLU A 190 -1.78 5.11 21.32
N LEU A 191 -2.57 5.56 22.30
CA LEU A 191 -4.00 5.85 22.11
C LEU A 191 -4.21 6.99 21.10
N ILE A 192 -3.47 8.10 21.24
CA ILE A 192 -3.54 9.25 20.32
C ILE A 192 -3.13 8.84 18.91
N LYS A 193 -2.09 7.99 18.77
CA LYS A 193 -1.67 7.45 17.47
C LYS A 193 -2.63 6.37 16.94
N GLY A 194 -3.57 5.92 17.77
CA GLY A 194 -4.49 4.82 17.50
C GLY A 194 -3.82 3.46 17.32
N GLU A 195 -2.61 3.30 17.88
CA GLU A 195 -1.89 2.03 17.91
C GLU A 195 -2.54 1.03 18.89
N THR A 196 -3.28 1.55 19.87
CA THR A 196 -4.13 0.80 20.79
C THR A 196 -5.44 1.55 21.02
N ARG A 197 -6.45 0.86 21.54
CA ARG A 197 -7.73 1.46 21.98
C ARG A 197 -8.19 0.85 23.29
N LEU A 198 -8.93 1.64 24.06
CA LEU A 198 -9.63 1.18 25.26
C LEU A 198 -11.06 0.80 24.88
N LEU A 199 -11.53 -0.34 25.36
CA LEU A 199 -12.91 -0.80 25.20
C LEU A 199 -13.46 -1.17 26.57
N GLN A 200 -14.49 -0.45 27.02
CA GLN A 200 -15.27 -0.87 28.17
C GLN A 200 -16.32 -1.87 27.70
N VAL A 201 -16.26 -3.10 28.21
CA VAL A 201 -17.26 -4.14 27.91
C VAL A 201 -18.45 -4.01 28.85
N ALA A 202 -19.55 -4.72 28.56
CA ALA A 202 -20.79 -4.63 29.34
C ALA A 202 -20.64 -4.94 30.84
N SER A 203 -19.61 -5.70 31.23
CA SER A 203 -19.27 -5.97 32.64
C SER A 203 -18.62 -4.79 33.37
N GLY A 204 -18.34 -3.69 32.68
CA GLY A 204 -17.59 -2.55 33.20
C GLY A 204 -16.07 -2.70 33.11
N GLU A 205 -15.56 -3.89 32.77
CA GLU A 205 -14.13 -4.15 32.59
C GLU A 205 -13.58 -3.36 31.39
N ILE A 206 -12.36 -2.82 31.54
CA ILE A 206 -11.64 -2.15 30.45
C ILE A 206 -10.65 -3.12 29.81
N LEU A 207 -10.78 -3.29 28.50
CA LEU A 207 -9.85 -4.02 27.66
C LEU A 207 -8.96 -3.06 26.87
N VAL A 208 -7.67 -3.38 26.77
CA VAL A 208 -6.76 -2.78 25.80
C VAL A 208 -6.80 -3.62 24.53
N ILE A 209 -7.26 -3.06 23.42
CA ILE A 209 -7.27 -3.75 22.13
C ILE A 209 -6.11 -3.25 21.29
N THR A 210 -5.27 -4.17 20.82
CA THR A 210 -4.14 -3.89 19.93
C THR A 210 -4.29 -4.65 18.63
N GLU A 211 -4.32 -3.95 17.50
CA GLU A 211 -4.29 -4.54 16.17
C GLU A 211 -2.83 -4.64 15.70
N VAL A 212 -2.34 -5.84 15.39
CA VAL A 212 -0.96 -6.08 14.97
C VAL A 212 -0.95 -6.71 13.59
N VAL A 213 -0.17 -6.17 12.66
CA VAL A 213 0.15 -6.82 11.39
C VAL A 213 1.51 -7.47 11.51
N MET A 214 1.59 -8.74 11.14
CA MET A 214 2.82 -9.53 11.07
C MET A 214 3.09 -9.91 9.62
N MET A 215 4.34 -9.75 9.19
CA MET A 215 4.79 -9.99 7.82
C MET A 215 5.69 -11.23 7.76
N ILE A 216 5.17 -12.32 7.23
CA ILE A 216 5.98 -13.50 6.88
C ILE A 216 6.52 -13.27 5.48
N LEU A 217 7.81 -12.95 5.39
CA LEU A 217 8.50 -12.80 4.11
C LEU A 217 9.30 -14.04 3.78
N THR A 218 9.06 -14.61 2.60
CA THR A 218 9.82 -15.75 2.09
C THR A 218 10.61 -15.35 0.86
N ASN A 219 11.87 -15.78 0.78
CA ASN A 219 12.63 -15.69 -0.45
C ASN A 219 12.06 -16.71 -1.47
N LYS A 220 11.78 -16.25 -2.69
CA LYS A 220 11.19 -17.10 -3.74
C LYS A 220 12.05 -18.30 -4.11
N GLU A 221 13.37 -18.14 -4.14
CA GLU A 221 14.33 -19.12 -4.67
C GLU A 221 14.61 -20.22 -3.65
N ASN A 222 15.05 -19.85 -2.46
CA ASN A 222 15.50 -20.81 -1.45
C ASN A 222 14.44 -21.12 -0.37
N LYS A 223 13.28 -20.46 -0.42
CA LYS A 223 12.15 -20.62 0.52
C LYS A 223 12.46 -20.28 1.98
N GLU A 224 13.58 -19.61 2.25
CA GLU A 224 13.90 -19.14 3.60
C GLU A 224 12.94 -18.04 4.05
N THR A 225 12.65 -18.00 5.35
CA THR A 225 11.77 -17.01 5.96
C THR A 225 12.58 -15.97 6.72
N LEU A 226 12.30 -14.69 6.48
CA LEU A 226 12.91 -13.60 7.25
C LEU A 226 12.40 -13.60 8.69
N VAL A 227 13.32 -13.68 9.65
CA VAL A 227 13.04 -13.59 11.08
C VAL A 227 13.93 -12.53 11.70
N GLN A 228 13.34 -11.65 12.50
CA GLN A 228 14.11 -10.72 13.31
C GLN A 228 14.73 -11.50 14.48
N THR A 229 16.06 -11.54 14.56
CA THR A 229 16.81 -12.30 15.59
C THR A 229 17.09 -11.49 16.86
N GLY A 230 16.96 -10.16 16.82
CA GLY A 230 17.09 -9.30 17.98
C GLY A 230 16.73 -7.84 17.71
N GLN A 231 16.71 -7.02 18.76
CA GLN A 231 16.52 -5.57 18.71
C GLN A 231 17.39 -4.90 19.77
N VAL A 232 17.89 -3.71 19.46
CA VAL A 232 18.45 -2.78 20.44
C VAL A 232 17.61 -1.49 20.40
N TRP A 233 17.22 -1.00 21.56
CA TRP A 233 16.47 0.25 21.70
C TRP A 233 17.42 1.43 21.97
N PRO A 234 16.98 2.69 21.73
CA PRO A 234 17.83 3.86 21.94
C PRO A 234 18.39 4.02 23.37
N ASP A 235 17.71 3.43 24.37
CA ASP A 235 18.15 3.41 25.77
C ASP A 235 19.19 2.30 26.07
N GLY A 236 19.67 1.61 25.03
CA GLY A 236 20.65 0.53 25.13
C GLY A 236 20.07 -0.82 25.55
N LYS A 237 18.76 -0.90 25.88
CA LYS A 237 18.12 -2.20 26.13
C LYS A 237 18.19 -3.04 24.87
N SER A 238 18.23 -4.37 25.03
CA SER A 238 18.23 -5.28 23.90
C SER A 238 17.36 -6.52 24.16
N SER A 239 16.99 -7.17 23.06
CA SER A 239 16.28 -8.45 23.06
C SER A 239 16.86 -9.34 21.98
N THR A 240 16.99 -10.63 22.28
CA THR A 240 17.45 -11.68 21.36
C THR A 240 16.34 -12.66 21.00
N GLN A 241 15.08 -12.32 21.31
CA GLN A 241 13.96 -13.21 21.03
C GLN A 241 13.62 -13.17 19.53
N PRO A 242 13.67 -14.32 18.83
CA PRO A 242 13.33 -14.37 17.43
C PRO A 242 11.84 -14.06 17.23
N ARG A 243 11.51 -13.24 16.24
CA ARG A 243 10.13 -12.87 15.93
C ARG A 243 9.91 -12.52 14.47
N ILE A 244 8.67 -12.67 14.02
CA ILE A 244 8.23 -12.19 12.72
C ILE A 244 8.17 -10.65 12.75
N PRO A 245 8.68 -9.94 11.72
CA PRO A 245 8.53 -8.50 11.62
C PRO A 245 7.06 -8.08 11.71
N GLY A 246 6.80 -7.03 12.48
CA GLY A 246 5.43 -6.62 12.75
C GLY A 246 5.31 -5.20 13.26
N ALA A 247 4.11 -4.65 13.12
CA ALA A 247 3.77 -3.32 13.62
C ALA A 247 2.32 -3.28 14.07
N LYS A 248 2.04 -2.39 15.03
CA LYS A 248 0.67 -2.02 15.36
C LYS A 248 0.04 -1.29 14.17
N ARG A 249 -1.17 -1.69 13.77
CA ARG A 249 -1.95 -1.04 12.72
C ARG A 249 -2.53 0.25 13.25
N ARG A 250 -2.47 1.32 12.45
CA ARG A 250 -3.08 2.61 12.77
C ARG A 250 -4.53 2.72 12.26
N PRO A 251 -5.35 3.64 12.79
CA PRO A 251 -6.74 3.80 12.36
C PRO A 251 -6.88 4.30 10.91
N ASP A 252 -5.90 5.09 10.46
CA ASP A 252 -5.85 5.70 9.12
C ASP A 252 -5.30 4.76 8.04
N GLU A 253 -5.00 3.50 8.39
CA GLU A 253 -4.44 2.53 7.46
C GLU A 253 -5.15 1.16 7.52
N ASN A 254 -5.24 0.52 6.36
CA ASN A 254 -5.61 -0.90 6.29
C ASN A 254 -4.38 -1.79 6.56
N GLN A 255 -4.61 -3.09 6.70
CA GLN A 255 -3.55 -4.06 7.02
C GLN A 255 -2.42 -4.12 5.98
N PHE A 256 -2.72 -3.89 4.71
CA PHE A 256 -1.71 -3.89 3.63
C PHE A 256 -0.87 -2.62 3.62
N LEU A 257 -1.44 -1.47 3.98
CA LEU A 257 -0.68 -0.24 4.18
C LEU A 257 0.27 -0.37 5.38
N CYS A 258 -0.19 -1.00 6.47
CA CYS A 258 0.68 -1.34 7.59
C CYS A 258 1.81 -2.30 7.18
N ALA A 259 1.52 -3.32 6.37
CA ALA A 259 2.53 -4.23 5.81
C ALA A 259 3.61 -3.48 4.99
N ARG A 260 3.21 -2.56 4.11
CA ARG A 260 4.17 -1.72 3.35
C ARG A 260 4.97 -0.81 4.26
N ARG A 261 4.35 -0.28 5.33
CA ARG A 261 5.07 0.49 6.34
C ARG A 261 6.11 -0.35 7.07
N ILE A 262 5.84 -1.62 7.36
CA ILE A 262 6.83 -2.57 7.90
C ILE A 262 7.98 -2.74 6.91
N LEU A 263 7.69 -3.05 5.64
CA LEU A 263 8.70 -3.19 4.58
C LEU A 263 9.61 -1.95 4.50
N LYS A 264 9.02 -0.77 4.37
CA LYS A 264 9.75 0.48 4.14
C LYS A 264 10.47 1.03 5.37
N ARG A 265 9.85 0.98 6.55
CA ARG A 265 10.35 1.69 7.74
C ARG A 265 11.11 0.81 8.73
N GLN A 266 10.88 -0.50 8.69
CA GLN A 266 11.55 -1.43 9.59
C GLN A 266 12.58 -2.29 8.86
N LEU A 267 12.24 -2.75 7.65
CA LEU A 267 13.07 -3.71 6.91
C LEU A 267 13.91 -3.05 5.81
N GLU A 268 13.61 -1.79 5.48
CA GLU A 268 14.26 -1.04 4.39
C GLU A 268 14.21 -1.76 3.04
N ILE A 269 13.15 -2.57 2.83
CA ILE A 269 12.88 -3.27 1.58
C ILE A 269 11.92 -2.42 0.75
N ASP A 270 12.23 -2.25 -0.55
CA ASP A 270 11.29 -1.64 -1.51
C ASP A 270 10.01 -2.49 -1.59
N GLU A 271 8.84 -1.86 -1.43
CA GLU A 271 7.58 -2.58 -1.53
C GLU A 271 7.37 -3.23 -2.91
N ASN A 272 7.97 -2.68 -3.98
CA ASN A 272 7.90 -3.26 -5.33
C ASN A 272 8.79 -4.49 -5.50
N ALA A 273 9.66 -4.80 -4.53
CA ALA A 273 10.42 -6.05 -4.43
C ALA A 273 9.58 -7.22 -3.92
N VAL A 274 8.42 -6.94 -3.31
CA VAL A 274 7.66 -7.93 -2.54
C VAL A 274 6.27 -8.11 -3.14
N ARG A 275 5.92 -9.34 -3.50
CA ARG A 275 4.55 -9.71 -3.88
C ARG A 275 3.77 -10.07 -2.62
N ILE A 276 2.87 -9.20 -2.20
CA ILE A 276 2.02 -9.43 -1.02
C ILE A 276 0.82 -10.31 -1.41
N SER A 277 0.54 -11.32 -0.57
CA SER A 277 -0.63 -12.20 -0.70
C SER A 277 -1.92 -11.50 -0.24
N THR A 278 -3.02 -11.81 -0.91
CA THR A 278 -4.38 -11.42 -0.49
C THR A 278 -4.95 -12.31 0.61
N ASP A 279 -4.40 -13.52 0.77
CA ASP A 279 -4.75 -14.43 1.86
C ASP A 279 -4.14 -13.94 3.18
N VAL A 280 -5.01 -13.42 4.05
CA VAL A 280 -4.62 -12.82 5.33
C VAL A 280 -5.15 -13.67 6.47
N GLY A 281 -4.21 -14.25 7.22
CA GLY A 281 -4.52 -14.98 8.44
C GLY A 281 -5.01 -14.04 9.55
N TYR A 282 -5.89 -14.54 10.41
CA TYR A 282 -6.36 -13.85 11.60
C TYR A 282 -6.15 -14.70 12.85
N LEU A 283 -5.67 -14.06 13.90
CA LEU A 283 -5.54 -14.66 15.22
C LEU A 283 -5.93 -13.62 16.27
N GLU A 284 -6.73 -14.03 17.24
CA GLU A 284 -7.05 -13.23 18.41
C GLU A 284 -6.51 -13.94 19.66
N GLU A 285 -5.78 -13.20 20.49
CA GLU A 285 -5.21 -13.71 21.73
C GLU A 285 -5.54 -12.76 22.87
N ASP A 286 -6.14 -13.31 23.93
CA ASP A 286 -6.31 -12.61 25.19
C ASP A 286 -5.16 -12.95 26.12
N ARG A 287 -4.37 -11.94 26.51
CA ARG A 287 -3.23 -12.14 27.40
C ARG A 287 -3.02 -10.95 28.31
N GLY A 288 -2.69 -11.22 29.57
CA GLY A 288 -2.14 -10.19 30.46
C GLY A 288 -0.86 -9.61 29.87
N SER A 289 -0.81 -8.29 29.70
CA SER A 289 0.35 -7.60 29.13
C SER A 289 1.11 -6.88 30.23
N LYS A 290 2.43 -7.16 30.34
CA LYS A 290 3.31 -6.39 31.22
C LYS A 290 3.30 -4.90 30.88
N SER A 291 2.98 -4.53 29.64
CA SER A 291 2.95 -3.13 29.21
C SER A 291 1.77 -2.35 29.79
N TYR A 292 0.68 -3.00 30.19
CA TYR A 292 -0.56 -2.37 30.66
C TYR A 292 -0.97 -2.96 32.01
N PRO A 293 -0.33 -2.55 33.12
CA PRO A 293 -0.60 -3.11 34.44
C PRO A 293 -2.06 -2.92 34.84
N GLY A 294 -2.66 -3.98 35.39
CA GLY A 294 -4.08 -3.98 35.80
C GLY A 294 -5.11 -4.13 34.67
N LEU A 295 -4.67 -4.20 33.40
CA LEU A 295 -5.56 -4.27 32.24
C LEU A 295 -5.39 -5.59 31.47
N LYS A 296 -6.52 -6.18 31.04
CA LYS A 296 -6.48 -7.26 30.05
C LYS A 296 -6.22 -6.70 28.66
N THR A 297 -5.43 -7.42 27.87
CA THR A 297 -5.07 -7.00 26.52
C THR A 297 -5.49 -8.05 25.50
N VAL A 298 -6.31 -7.62 24.53
CA VAL A 298 -6.68 -8.42 23.37
C VAL A 298 -5.76 -8.03 22.21
N TYR A 299 -4.97 -8.99 21.74
CA TYR A 299 -4.15 -8.85 20.55
C TYR A 299 -4.88 -9.43 19.34
N ARG A 300 -5.22 -8.58 18.38
CA ARG A 300 -5.78 -8.97 17.09
C ARG A 300 -4.69 -8.96 16.05
N LYS A 301 -4.19 -10.13 15.69
CA LYS A 301 -3.06 -10.30 14.77
C LYS A 301 -3.58 -10.63 13.37
N ARG A 302 -3.10 -9.86 12.39
CA ARG A 302 -3.23 -10.17 10.95
C ARG A 302 -1.89 -10.70 10.47
N VAL A 303 -1.90 -11.90 9.90
CA VAL A 303 -0.69 -12.52 9.35
C VAL A 303 -0.74 -12.40 7.83
N ILE A 304 0.18 -11.61 7.29
CA ILE A 304 0.29 -11.36 5.86
C ILE A 304 1.55 -12.04 5.36
N LYS A 305 1.41 -12.80 4.27
CA LYS A 305 2.53 -13.43 3.58
C LYS A 305 2.99 -12.55 2.42
N GLY A 306 4.30 -12.46 2.22
CA GLY A 306 4.90 -11.82 1.05
C GLY A 306 6.05 -12.64 0.51
N GLU A 307 6.19 -12.67 -0.81
CA GLU A 307 7.32 -13.31 -1.48
C GLU A 307 8.27 -12.24 -2.02
N ILE A 308 9.55 -12.30 -1.65
CA ILE A 308 10.59 -11.42 -2.20
C ILE A 308 10.93 -11.92 -3.60
N MET A 309 10.81 -11.03 -4.59
CA MET A 309 11.05 -11.31 -5.99
C MET A 309 12.55 -11.27 -6.31
N PRO A 310 13.07 -12.15 -7.20
CA PRO A 310 14.45 -12.10 -7.66
C PRO A 310 14.79 -10.79 -8.38
N GLY A 311 16.01 -10.29 -8.20
CA GLY A 311 16.51 -9.10 -8.90
C GLY A 311 15.91 -7.78 -8.42
N ALA A 312 15.37 -7.75 -7.20
CA ALA A 312 14.95 -6.55 -6.50
C ALA A 312 16.06 -5.93 -5.66
#